data_AF-A0A2S7QHR6-F1
#
_entry.id   AF-A0A2S7QHR6-F1
#
_cell.length_a   1.000
_cell.length_b   1.000
_cell.length_c   1.000
_cell.angle_alpha   90.00
_cell.angle_beta   90.00
_cell.angle_gamma   90.00
#
_symmetry.space_group_name_H-M   'P 1'
#
loop_
_entity.id
_entity.type
_entity.pdbx_description
1 polymer ?
#
loop_
_entity_poly.entity_id
_entity_poly.type
_entity_poly.pdbx_seq_one_letter_code
_entity_poly.pdbx_strand_id
1 'polypeptide(L)'
;MRSSAVLFSLALQATNVLSHSPNSYSFDPLEHLAGTAPPFDPQDPETDPAPPQGCNVTRAAYLVRHAAIYANDFDYEEYIEPFVQKLGNTTVNWSTIPDLSFLSSWKAPISDPEIEMLTRSGKLEATGLGTKNTK
;
A
#
# COMPACT_ATOMS: atom_id res chain seq x y z
N MET A 1 31.87 -53.63 -34.92
CA MET A 1 31.73 -52.22 -35.32
C MET A 1 30.78 -51.54 -34.35
N ARG A 2 31.28 -50.61 -33.53
CA ARG A 2 30.51 -49.89 -32.51
C ARG A 2 29.69 -48.81 -33.20
N SER A 3 28.37 -48.81 -33.03
CA SER A 3 27.51 -47.70 -33.42
C SER A 3 26.85 -47.15 -32.17
N SER A 4 27.43 -46.08 -31.61
CA SER A 4 26.82 -45.32 -30.51
C SER A 4 25.86 -44.31 -31.12
N ALA A 5 24.56 -44.54 -30.99
CA ALA A 5 23.55 -43.54 -31.31
C ALA A 5 23.47 -42.54 -30.13
N VAL A 6 23.94 -41.32 -30.36
CA VAL A 6 23.79 -40.21 -29.41
C VAL A 6 22.38 -39.63 -29.57
N LEU A 7 21.52 -39.87 -28.59
CA LEU A 7 20.19 -39.26 -28.51
C LEU A 7 20.33 -37.82 -28.01
N PHE A 8 20.26 -36.86 -28.93
CA PHE A 8 20.10 -35.44 -28.59
C PHE A 8 18.64 -35.18 -28.19
N SER A 9 18.40 -34.98 -26.89
CA SER A 9 17.12 -34.50 -26.39
C SER A 9 17.08 -32.98 -26.54
N LEU A 10 16.27 -32.45 -27.47
CA LEU A 10 15.96 -31.03 -27.51
C LEU A 10 15.00 -30.72 -26.36
N ALA A 11 15.52 -30.13 -25.28
CA ALA A 11 14.69 -29.50 -24.26
C ALA A 11 14.11 -28.21 -24.83
N LEU A 12 12.81 -28.20 -25.12
CA LEU A 12 12.07 -27.01 -25.52
C LEU A 12 11.91 -26.11 -24.30
N GLN A 13 12.79 -25.14 -24.12
CA GLN A 13 12.61 -24.10 -23.10
C GLN A 13 11.49 -23.17 -23.57
N ALA A 14 10.27 -23.42 -23.09
CA ALA A 14 9.18 -22.46 -23.20
C ALA A 14 9.50 -21.27 -22.29
N THR A 15 10.12 -20.23 -22.84
CA THR A 15 10.16 -18.92 -22.20
C THR A 15 8.73 -18.39 -22.17
N ASN A 16 8.06 -18.43 -21.02
CA ASN A 16 6.85 -17.65 -20.80
C ASN A 16 7.24 -16.17 -20.83
N VAL A 17 7.17 -15.56 -22.00
CA VAL A 17 7.21 -14.10 -22.12
C VAL A 17 5.91 -13.61 -21.50
N LEU A 18 5.98 -13.13 -20.25
CA LEU A 18 4.89 -12.41 -19.60
C LEU A 18 4.58 -11.18 -20.45
N SER A 19 3.63 -11.32 -21.35
CA SER A 19 3.11 -10.23 -22.17
C SER A 19 2.20 -9.40 -21.25
N HIS A 20 2.77 -8.37 -20.63
CA HIS A 20 1.99 -7.42 -19.82
C HIS A 20 1.02 -6.69 -20.75
N SER A 21 -0.26 -7.07 -20.72
CA SER A 21 -1.29 -6.38 -21.49
C SER A 21 -1.50 -4.99 -20.89
N PRO A 22 -1.27 -3.90 -21.63
CA PRO A 22 -1.34 -2.52 -21.11
C PRO A 22 -2.73 -2.10 -20.62
N ASN A 23 -3.76 -2.96 -20.79
CA ASN A 23 -5.16 -2.70 -20.44
C ASN A 23 -5.66 -3.47 -19.19
N SER A 24 -4.80 -4.12 -18.42
CA SER A 24 -5.20 -4.85 -17.20
C SER A 24 -5.14 -4.03 -15.91
N TYR A 25 -4.54 -2.84 -15.98
CA TYR A 25 -4.36 -1.97 -14.82
C TYR A 25 -5.66 -1.21 -14.49
N SER A 26 -6.15 -1.39 -13.27
CA SER A 26 -7.25 -0.62 -12.68
C SER A 26 -6.67 0.37 -11.70
N PHE A 27 -6.90 1.67 -11.92
CA PHE A 27 -6.41 2.71 -11.02
C PHE A 27 -7.15 2.66 -9.67
N ASP A 28 -6.43 2.30 -8.61
CA ASP A 28 -6.89 2.49 -7.22
C ASP A 28 -6.16 3.71 -6.62
N PRO A 29 -6.85 4.82 -6.33
CA PRO A 29 -6.22 6.00 -5.74
C PRO A 29 -5.50 5.69 -4.42
N LEU A 30 -5.93 4.68 -3.64
CA LEU A 30 -5.29 4.32 -2.37
C LEU A 30 -3.90 3.69 -2.56
N GLU A 31 -3.61 3.12 -3.72
CA GLU A 31 -2.28 2.60 -4.07
C GLU A 31 -1.33 3.71 -4.58
N HIS A 32 -1.85 4.94 -4.75
CA HIS A 32 -1.14 6.06 -5.40
C HIS A 32 -0.84 7.22 -4.44
N LEU A 33 -0.91 6.96 -3.13
CA LEU A 33 -0.63 7.93 -2.07
C LEU A 33 0.81 7.84 -1.52
N ALA A 34 1.71 7.15 -2.23
CA ALA A 34 3.09 6.92 -1.81
C ALA A 34 3.16 6.38 -0.36
N GLY A 35 3.94 7.00 0.51
CA GLY A 35 4.11 6.57 1.90
C GLY A 35 2.88 6.74 2.79
N THR A 36 1.77 7.33 2.33
CA THR A 36 0.53 7.44 3.09
C THR A 36 -0.55 6.47 2.62
N ALA A 37 -0.26 5.67 1.59
CA ALA A 37 -1.11 4.57 1.16
C ALA A 37 -1.31 3.54 2.30
N PRO A 38 -2.54 3.04 2.51
CA PRO A 38 -2.74 1.83 3.31
C PRO A 38 -1.89 0.67 2.75
N PRO A 39 -1.43 -0.28 3.58
CA PRO A 39 -0.67 -1.41 3.09
C PRO A 39 -1.45 -2.23 2.03
N PHE A 40 -0.80 -2.52 0.90
CA PHE A 40 -1.31 -3.37 -0.16
C PHE A 40 -0.19 -4.27 -0.71
N ASP A 41 -0.56 -5.43 -1.25
CA ASP A 41 0.38 -6.37 -1.85
C ASP A 41 0.58 -6.00 -3.33
N PRO A 42 1.80 -5.63 -3.77
CA PRO A 42 2.05 -5.19 -5.13
C PRO A 42 1.81 -6.34 -6.13
N GLN A 43 1.15 -6.02 -7.24
CA GLN A 43 0.69 -7.01 -8.24
C GLN A 43 1.66 -7.20 -9.43
N ASP A 44 2.87 -6.64 -9.40
CA ASP A 44 3.77 -6.65 -10.56
C ASP A 44 5.20 -7.14 -10.23
N PRO A 45 5.51 -8.42 -10.49
CA PRO A 45 4.58 -9.53 -10.74
C PRO A 45 4.00 -10.08 -9.44
N GLU A 46 2.77 -10.59 -9.48
CA GLU A 46 2.21 -11.38 -8.37
C GLU A 46 3.14 -12.57 -8.07
N THR A 47 3.50 -12.74 -6.79
CA THR A 47 4.35 -13.85 -6.34
C THR A 47 3.65 -14.64 -5.26
N ASP A 48 3.74 -15.97 -5.32
CA ASP A 48 3.25 -16.84 -4.26
C ASP A 48 4.15 -16.70 -3.03
N PRO A 49 3.64 -16.23 -1.87
CA PRO A 49 4.43 -16.07 -0.66
C PRO A 49 4.77 -17.40 0.02
N ALA A 50 4.24 -18.53 -0.45
CA ALA A 50 4.52 -19.84 0.13
C ALA A 50 5.97 -20.29 -0.10
N PRO A 51 6.57 -21.04 0.86
CA PRO A 51 7.86 -21.68 0.63
C PRO A 51 7.79 -22.63 -0.58
N PRO A 52 8.87 -22.72 -1.40
CA PRO A 52 8.92 -23.67 -2.50
C PRO A 52 8.66 -25.11 -2.06
N GLN A 53 8.15 -25.94 -2.97
CA GLN A 53 7.84 -27.34 -2.68
C GLN A 53 9.06 -28.08 -2.11
N GLY A 54 8.89 -28.72 -0.95
CA GLY A 54 9.94 -29.47 -0.25
C GLY A 54 10.82 -28.62 0.69
N CYS A 55 10.58 -27.31 0.79
CA CYS A 55 11.29 -26.40 1.68
C CYS A 55 10.44 -26.02 2.91
N ASN A 56 11.09 -25.84 4.06
CA ASN A 56 10.48 -25.31 5.29
C ASN A 56 11.21 -24.04 5.74
N VAL A 57 10.45 -23.08 6.28
CA VAL A 57 11.01 -21.89 6.91
C VAL A 57 11.65 -22.29 8.24
N THR A 58 12.94 -22.01 8.42
CA THR A 58 13.65 -22.29 9.68
C THR A 58 13.82 -21.07 10.57
N ARG A 59 13.82 -19.87 9.98
CA ARG A 59 13.90 -18.56 10.64
C ARG A 59 13.23 -17.52 9.76
N ALA A 60 12.67 -16.50 10.38
CA ALA A 60 12.16 -15.31 9.71
C ALA A 60 12.63 -14.06 10.47
N ALA A 61 12.83 -12.97 9.73
CA ALA A 61 13.07 -11.65 10.27
C ALA A 61 12.14 -10.67 9.55
N TYR A 62 11.49 -9.79 10.31
CA TYR A 62 10.52 -8.85 9.79
C TYR A 62 11.04 -7.43 10.04
N LEU A 63 11.15 -6.64 8.97
CA LEU A 63 11.35 -5.19 9.06
C LEU A 63 10.01 -4.55 8.73
N VAL A 64 9.40 -3.92 9.75
CA VAL A 64 8.03 -3.42 9.68
C VAL A 64 8.05 -1.93 9.98
N ARG A 65 7.44 -1.12 9.10
CA ARG A 65 7.17 0.30 9.37
C ARG A 65 6.04 0.42 10.41
N HIS A 66 6.01 1.52 11.14
CA HIS A 66 4.78 1.89 11.85
C HIS A 66 3.57 1.90 10.90
N ALA A 67 2.39 1.53 11.40
CA ALA A 67 1.15 1.56 10.64
C ALA A 67 0.63 3.01 10.48
N ALA A 68 -0.58 3.17 9.95
CA ALA A 68 -1.17 4.49 9.70
C ALA A 68 -1.22 5.37 10.97
N ILE A 69 -0.61 6.56 10.88
CA ILE A 69 -0.65 7.64 11.88
C ILE A 69 -1.54 8.78 11.38
N TYR A 70 -1.97 9.68 12.26
CA TYR A 70 -2.82 10.81 11.86
C TYR A 70 -2.11 11.78 10.91
N ALA A 71 -0.92 12.23 11.31
CA ALA A 71 0.03 12.99 10.51
C ALA A 71 1.40 12.88 11.20
N ASN A 72 2.50 13.08 10.48
CA ASN A 72 3.74 13.45 11.15
C ASN A 72 3.68 14.94 11.51
N ASP A 73 4.49 15.34 12.49
CA ASP A 73 4.59 16.71 12.99
C ASP A 73 4.88 17.72 11.88
N PHE A 74 5.89 17.46 11.05
CA PHE A 74 6.30 18.34 9.97
C PHE A 74 5.17 18.61 8.95
N ASP A 75 4.52 17.56 8.45
CA ASP A 75 3.41 17.71 7.49
C ASP A 75 2.22 18.44 8.11
N TYR A 76 1.96 18.20 9.40
CA TYR A 76 0.88 18.86 10.10
C TYR A 76 1.13 20.36 10.24
N GLU A 77 2.28 20.73 10.81
CA GLU A 77 2.64 22.11 11.10
C GLU A 77 2.85 22.94 9.83
N GLU A 78 3.50 22.37 8.81
CA GLU A 78 3.86 23.11 7.59
C GLU A 78 2.69 23.19 6.59
N TYR A 79 1.87 22.13 6.50
CA TYR A 79 0.87 22.03 5.42
C TYR A 79 -0.57 21.93 5.92
N ILE A 80 -0.87 21.00 6.84
CA ILE A 80 -2.26 20.68 7.20
C ILE A 80 -2.88 21.78 8.05
N GLU A 81 -2.24 22.17 9.15
CA GLU A 81 -2.76 23.19 10.06
C GLU A 81 -2.97 24.54 9.35
N PRO A 82 -1.99 25.09 8.61
CA PRO A 82 -2.19 26.36 7.91
C PRO A 82 -3.31 26.29 6.87
N PHE A 83 -3.49 25.14 6.22
CA PHE A 83 -4.60 24.92 5.28
C PHE A 83 -5.96 24.90 5.98
N VAL A 84 -6.07 24.15 7.09
CA VAL A 84 -7.30 24.08 7.90
C VAL A 84 -7.68 25.45 8.45
N GLN A 85 -6.70 26.23 8.94
CA GLN A 85 -6.93 27.60 9.42
C GLN A 85 -7.45 28.51 8.29
N LYS A 86 -6.88 28.44 7.08
CA LYS A 86 -7.36 29.19 5.91
C LYS A 86 -8.77 28.77 5.51
N LEU A 87 -9.05 27.47 5.53
CA LEU A 87 -10.36 26.92 5.19
C LEU A 87 -11.44 27.37 6.20
N GLY A 88 -11.11 27.43 7.50
CA GLY A 88 -12.02 27.91 8.53
C GLY A 88 -12.29 29.42 8.50
N ASN A 89 -11.35 30.21 7.98
CA ASN A 89 -11.43 31.67 7.91
C ASN A 89 -11.89 32.22 6.55
N THR A 90 -12.34 31.36 5.64
CA THR A 90 -12.78 31.76 4.29
C THR A 90 -14.17 32.39 4.30
N THR A 91 -14.43 33.29 3.36
CA THR A 91 -15.75 33.89 3.12
C THR A 91 -16.56 33.15 2.04
N VAL A 92 -15.99 32.09 1.46
CA VAL A 92 -16.64 31.29 0.41
C VAL A 92 -17.85 30.55 0.98
N ASN A 93 -18.99 30.68 0.32
CA ASN A 93 -20.16 29.88 0.63
C ASN A 93 -20.04 28.48 0.02
N TRP A 94 -19.43 27.54 0.74
CA TRP A 94 -19.21 26.17 0.24
C TRP A 94 -20.51 25.45 -0.13
N SER A 95 -21.64 25.76 0.51
CA SER A 95 -22.93 25.10 0.23
C SER A 95 -23.42 25.30 -1.21
N THR A 96 -22.93 26.32 -1.91
CA THR A 96 -23.31 26.61 -3.30
C THR A 96 -22.42 25.94 -4.34
N ILE A 97 -21.35 25.26 -3.94
CA ILE A 97 -20.41 24.57 -4.84
C ILE A 97 -20.63 23.07 -4.70
N PRO A 98 -21.30 22.39 -5.66
CA PRO A 98 -21.78 21.01 -5.49
C PRO A 98 -20.72 20.03 -4.98
N ASP A 99 -19.56 19.97 -5.64
CA ASP A 99 -18.48 19.01 -5.32
C ASP A 99 -17.76 19.33 -4.00
N LEU A 100 -17.88 20.56 -3.50
CA LEU A 100 -17.25 21.03 -2.26
C LEU A 100 -18.26 21.35 -1.16
N SER A 101 -19.52 21.01 -1.37
CA SER A 101 -20.62 21.38 -0.46
C SER A 101 -20.46 20.77 0.93
N PHE A 102 -19.77 19.62 1.02
CA PHE A 102 -19.39 18.99 2.29
C PHE A 102 -18.54 19.89 3.19
N LEU A 103 -17.76 20.82 2.62
CA LEU A 103 -16.92 21.76 3.39
C LEU A 103 -17.74 22.73 4.26
N SER A 104 -19.04 22.90 3.97
CA SER A 104 -19.93 23.72 4.79
C SER A 104 -20.14 23.17 6.21
N SER A 105 -19.99 21.87 6.39
CA SER A 105 -20.15 21.17 7.69
C SER A 105 -18.90 20.40 8.13
N TRP A 106 -17.88 20.35 7.27
CA TRP A 106 -16.65 19.62 7.54
C TRP A 106 -15.88 20.22 8.71
N LYS A 107 -15.22 19.35 9.47
CA LYS A 107 -14.29 19.71 10.54
C LYS A 107 -13.02 18.89 10.37
N ALA A 108 -11.89 19.47 10.75
CA ALA A 108 -10.63 18.76 10.74
C ALA A 108 -10.72 17.50 11.61
N PRO A 109 -10.35 16.32 11.08
CA PRO A 109 -10.43 15.06 11.82
C PRO A 109 -9.23 14.81 12.74
N ILE A 110 -8.30 15.76 12.81
CA ILE A 110 -7.05 15.67 13.57
C ILE A 110 -7.00 16.87 14.53
N SER A 111 -6.59 16.61 15.76
CA SER A 111 -6.23 17.64 16.74
C SER A 111 -4.75 17.54 17.12
N ASP A 112 -4.14 18.64 17.58
CA ASP A 112 -2.71 18.66 17.92
C ASP A 112 -2.23 17.52 18.84
N PRO A 113 -3.01 17.09 19.88
CA PRO A 113 -2.58 15.99 20.74
C PRO A 113 -2.49 14.64 20.02
N GLU A 114 -3.11 14.49 18.85
CA GLU A 114 -3.18 13.23 18.10
C GLU A 114 -2.12 13.07 17.02
N ILE A 115 -1.36 14.14 16.75
CA ILE A 115 -0.26 14.10 15.78
C ILE A 115 0.75 13.02 16.21
N GLU A 116 1.34 12.34 15.23
CA GLU A 116 2.24 11.19 15.38
C GLU A 116 1.63 9.92 16.00
N MET A 117 0.39 9.97 16.50
CA MET A 117 -0.25 8.81 17.08
C MET A 117 -0.78 7.85 16.01
N LEU A 118 -0.72 6.54 16.31
CA LEU A 118 -1.39 5.52 15.51
C LEU A 118 -2.90 5.76 15.49
N THR A 119 -3.44 5.84 14.28
CA THR A 119 -4.88 5.85 14.04
C THR A 119 -5.52 4.54 14.50
N ARG A 120 -6.85 4.53 14.61
CA ARG A 120 -7.59 3.28 14.88
C ARG A 120 -7.36 2.24 13.78
N SER A 121 -7.34 2.63 12.50
CA SER A 121 -7.03 1.73 11.39
C SER A 121 -5.60 1.22 11.49
N GLY A 122 -4.62 2.08 11.78
CA GLY A 122 -3.23 1.67 11.96
C GLY A 122 -3.03 0.62 13.06
N LYS A 123 -3.76 0.75 14.19
CA LYS A 123 -3.76 -0.28 15.24
C LYS A 123 -4.31 -1.62 14.75
N LEU A 124 -5.37 -1.61 13.95
CA LEU A 124 -5.95 -2.81 13.36
C LEU A 124 -5.04 -3.44 12.30
N GLU A 125 -4.39 -2.63 11.46
CA GLU A 125 -3.40 -3.07 10.47
C GLU A 125 -2.22 -3.77 11.14
N ALA A 126 -1.63 -3.16 12.17
CA ALA A 126 -0.52 -3.75 12.92
C ALA A 126 -0.93 -5.06 13.61
N THR A 127 -2.13 -5.10 14.19
CA THR A 127 -2.67 -6.32 14.82
C THR A 127 -2.88 -7.42 13.77
N GLY A 128 -3.49 -7.07 12.64
CA GLY A 128 -3.72 -7.99 11.53
C GLY A 128 -2.41 -8.56 10.99
N LEU A 129 -1.39 -7.73 10.77
CA LEU A 129 -0.07 -8.17 10.34
C LEU A 129 0.56 -9.14 11.35
N GLY A 130 0.46 -8.86 12.65
CA GLY A 130 0.96 -9.75 13.70
C GLY A 130 0.30 -11.12 13.67
N THR A 131 -1.03 -11.18 13.53
CA THR A 131 -1.77 -12.46 13.45
C THR A 131 -1.45 -13.27 12.20
N LYS A 132 -1.21 -12.62 11.06
CA LYS A 132 -0.84 -13.31 9.80
C LYS A 132 0.53 -13.98 9.87
N ASN A 133 1.46 -13.40 10.63
CA ASN A 133 2.86 -13.85 10.72
C ASN A 133 3.18 -14.73 11.94
N THR A 134 2.19 -15.01 12.78
CA THR A 134 2.35 -15.89 13.95
C THR A 134 1.66 -17.23 13.68
N LYS A 135 2.40 -18.17 13.10
CA LYS A 135 2.09 -19.61 13.08
C LYS A 135 3.29 -20.42 13.48
#